data_AF-A0A517VA85-F1
#
_entry.id   AF-A0A517VA85-F1
#
_cell.length_a   1.000
_cell.length_b   1.000
_cell.length_c   1.000
_cell.angle_alpha   90.00
_cell.angle_beta   90.00
_cell.angle_gamma   90.00
#
_symmetry.space_group_name_H-M   'P 1'
#
loop_
_entity.id
_entity.type
_entity.pdbx_description
1 polymer ?
#
loop_
_entity_poly.entity_id
_entity_poly.type
_entity_poly.pdbx_seq_one_letter_code
_entity_poly.pdbx_strand_id
1 'polypeptide(L)'
;MTERKIIDDVRDQYAGVARGELSNESTAVRSIANAFGYSEDDLNQLPAEANMGLSCGNPLALAGIREGEVVVDLGCGGGMDVFLAARKVGASGRVIGIDMTTEMLERARAGQQKLGLSNIEFHQSTIDRIPLPDNSVDCVISNCVINLVPDKLAVFREILRVLKPDGRVALSDIALKQELPSEVKQSVEAYIGCISGAILIDEYRSLLKQVGFASVVVTDTGADLNAYAMASDDGCCGGSSCGSDAGGAVADAGQKSLHDGLASVMQSFDANAFAASVRVHALKQPSTQPVNTIPVLNIQPTSKEKTMKTVQVYDKPMCCSTGVCGPDVDPVLPKFAADLDWLKSQGHHVERYNLAQQPQAFIENKEIHQLLSTTGTDCLPVVIVDGKIVSQTVYPSRDDLAGWVDGSPARQSLPLAEPESGCCGTSGCC
;
A
#
# COMPACT_ATOMS: atom_id res chain seq x y z
N MET A 1 -23.59 14.36 10.82
CA MET A 1 -22.82 15.48 11.41
C MET A 1 -22.57 16.52 10.34
N THR A 2 -22.33 17.79 10.70
CA THR A 2 -21.84 18.78 9.72
C THR A 2 -20.36 18.52 9.43
N GLU A 3 -19.89 18.78 8.21
CA GLU A 3 -18.49 18.57 7.79
C GLU A 3 -17.49 19.26 8.73
N ARG A 4 -17.81 20.49 9.16
CA ARG A 4 -16.99 21.25 10.10
C ARG A 4 -16.82 20.55 11.44
N LYS A 5 -17.90 19.93 11.95
CA LYS A 5 -17.84 19.19 13.22
C LYS A 5 -16.95 17.96 13.09
N ILE A 6 -17.00 17.25 11.96
CA ILE A 6 -16.14 16.08 11.71
C ILE A 6 -14.66 16.48 11.73
N ILE A 7 -14.31 17.56 11.03
CA ILE A 7 -12.92 18.05 10.97
C ILE A 7 -12.43 18.46 12.37
N ASP A 8 -13.25 19.18 13.14
CA ASP A 8 -12.92 19.58 14.51
C ASP A 8 -12.77 18.34 15.43
N ASP A 9 -13.69 17.37 15.36
CA ASP A 9 -13.62 16.13 16.15
C ASP A 9 -12.34 15.33 15.83
N VAL A 10 -11.99 15.17 14.54
CA VAL A 10 -10.75 14.49 14.12
C VAL A 10 -9.52 15.25 14.63
N ARG A 11 -9.45 16.57 14.41
CA ARG A 11 -8.32 17.40 14.88
C ARG A 11 -8.11 17.26 16.38
N ASP A 12 -9.18 17.37 17.16
CA ASP A 12 -9.08 17.38 18.63
C ASP A 12 -8.63 16.00 19.17
N GLN A 13 -9.02 14.90 18.51
CA GLN A 13 -8.59 13.54 18.86
C GLN A 13 -7.12 13.30 18.54
N TYR A 14 -6.67 13.68 17.34
CA TYR A 14 -5.26 13.57 16.97
C TYR A 14 -4.38 14.52 17.79
N ALA A 15 -4.88 15.70 18.17
CA ALA A 15 -4.21 16.56 19.15
C ALA A 15 -4.11 15.91 20.55
N GLY A 16 -5.10 15.11 20.94
CA GLY A 16 -5.04 14.26 22.13
C GLY A 16 -3.91 13.23 22.06
N VAL A 17 -3.80 12.51 20.95
CA VAL A 17 -2.71 11.53 20.72
C VAL A 17 -1.34 12.19 20.74
N ALA A 18 -1.20 13.35 20.07
CA ALA A 18 0.06 14.09 20.04
C ALA A 18 0.54 14.50 21.44
N ARG A 19 -0.39 14.88 22.34
CA ARG A 19 -0.10 15.25 23.73
C ARG A 19 0.12 14.05 24.66
N GLY A 20 -0.23 12.85 24.21
CA GLY A 20 -0.03 11.61 24.97
C GLY A 20 1.43 11.13 24.97
N GLU A 21 1.63 9.96 25.58
CA GLU A 21 2.97 9.38 25.78
C GLU A 21 3.41 8.43 24.65
N LEU A 22 2.54 8.17 23.67
CA LEU A 22 2.86 7.28 22.55
C LEU A 22 4.04 7.84 21.74
N SER A 23 5.03 6.98 21.52
CA SER A 23 6.31 7.33 20.91
C SER A 23 6.92 6.15 20.18
N ASN A 24 7.91 6.44 19.33
CA ASN A 24 8.68 5.43 18.60
C ASN A 24 9.53 4.51 19.51
N GLU A 25 9.61 4.80 20.81
CA GLU A 25 10.32 3.96 21.79
C GLU A 25 9.44 2.82 22.32
N SER A 26 8.11 2.92 22.15
CA SER A 26 7.18 1.87 22.56
C SER A 26 7.23 0.66 21.62
N THR A 27 7.38 -0.53 22.20
CA THR A 27 7.35 -1.81 21.46
C THR A 27 6.02 -2.04 20.75
N ALA A 28 4.91 -1.66 21.38
CA ALA A 28 3.57 -1.76 20.78
C ALA A 28 3.46 -0.84 19.54
N VAL A 29 3.90 0.42 19.67
CA VAL A 29 3.89 1.40 18.57
C VAL A 29 4.74 0.93 17.38
N ARG A 30 5.93 0.37 17.64
CA ARG A 30 6.79 -0.20 16.60
C ARG A 30 6.18 -1.43 15.94
N SER A 31 5.53 -2.29 16.72
CA SER A 31 4.89 -3.51 16.21
C SER A 31 3.79 -3.20 15.19
N ILE A 32 3.02 -2.12 15.41
CA ILE A 32 2.03 -1.65 14.43
C ILE A 32 2.72 -1.26 13.12
N ALA A 33 3.77 -0.45 13.17
CA ALA A 33 4.49 -0.03 11.97
C ALA A 33 5.12 -1.23 11.23
N ASN A 34 5.70 -2.19 11.95
CA ASN A 34 6.24 -3.42 11.36
C ASN A 34 5.17 -4.23 10.63
N ALA A 35 3.99 -4.40 11.23
CA ALA A 35 2.86 -5.10 10.62
C ALA A 35 2.43 -4.46 9.28
N PHE A 36 2.68 -3.16 9.12
CA PHE A 36 2.35 -2.39 7.92
C PHE A 36 3.54 -2.14 6.99
N GLY A 37 4.67 -2.82 7.22
CA GLY A 37 5.78 -2.93 6.28
C GLY A 37 6.90 -1.90 6.45
N TYR A 38 7.02 -1.27 7.62
CA TYR A 38 8.25 -0.59 8.00
C TYR A 38 9.27 -1.59 8.53
N SER A 39 10.54 -1.39 8.20
CA SER A 39 11.62 -2.23 8.74
C SER A 39 12.12 -1.72 10.09
N GLU A 40 12.75 -2.57 10.88
CA GLU A 40 13.44 -2.14 12.11
C GLU A 40 14.50 -1.06 11.82
N ASP A 41 15.17 -1.14 10.65
CA ASP A 41 16.13 -0.13 10.22
C ASP A 41 15.45 1.23 9.97
N ASP A 42 14.25 1.25 9.37
CA ASP A 42 13.47 2.49 9.23
C ASP A 42 13.12 3.04 10.61
N LEU A 43 12.60 2.19 11.51
CA LEU A 43 12.18 2.62 12.85
C LEU A 43 13.32 3.11 13.72
N ASN A 44 14.52 2.54 13.59
CA ASN A 44 15.72 2.99 14.30
C ASN A 44 16.21 4.37 13.85
N GLN A 45 15.81 4.85 12.67
CA GLN A 45 16.19 6.16 12.15
C GLN A 45 15.27 7.30 12.62
N LEU A 46 14.19 6.96 13.33
CA LEU A 46 13.15 7.89 13.76
C LEU A 46 13.34 8.33 15.22
N PRO A 47 13.14 9.62 15.52
CA PRO A 47 13.09 10.10 16.90
C PRO A 47 11.78 9.64 17.57
N ALA A 48 11.77 9.63 18.91
CA ALA A 48 10.60 9.27 19.71
C ALA A 48 9.33 10.06 19.29
N GLU A 49 9.50 11.32 18.89
CA GLU A 49 8.43 12.21 18.47
C GLU A 49 7.66 11.76 17.21
N ALA A 50 8.29 10.95 16.35
CA ALA A 50 7.84 10.76 14.97
C ALA A 50 6.68 9.77 14.81
N ASN A 51 6.65 8.73 15.63
CA ASN A 51 5.74 7.60 15.49
C ASN A 51 4.87 7.45 16.74
N MET A 52 3.55 7.37 16.54
CA MET A 52 2.54 7.20 17.58
C MET A 52 1.63 6.00 17.32
N GLY A 53 1.97 5.12 16.37
CA GLY A 53 1.20 3.89 16.11
C GLY A 53 -0.09 4.09 15.32
N LEU A 54 -0.17 5.16 14.52
CA LEU A 54 -1.37 5.54 13.76
C LEU A 54 -1.33 5.11 12.28
N SER A 55 -0.28 4.41 11.85
CA SER A 55 -0.05 4.01 10.46
C SER A 55 -0.92 2.83 10.03
N CYS A 56 -1.24 2.73 8.73
CA CYS A 56 -1.98 1.61 8.14
C CYS A 56 -1.35 1.00 6.89
N GLY A 57 -0.12 1.42 6.59
CA GLY A 57 0.67 0.93 5.47
C GLY A 57 1.98 1.70 5.37
N ASN A 58 2.79 1.36 4.39
CA ASN A 58 4.05 2.04 4.10
C ASN A 58 4.00 2.63 2.68
N PRO A 59 3.65 3.92 2.51
CA PRO A 59 3.59 4.52 1.18
C PRO A 59 4.97 4.68 0.54
N LEU A 60 6.04 4.75 1.33
CA LEU A 60 7.41 4.89 0.81
C LEU A 60 7.86 3.66 0.01
N ALA A 61 7.35 2.48 0.35
CA ALA A 61 7.64 1.24 -0.36
C ALA A 61 7.10 1.24 -1.81
N LEU A 62 6.05 2.02 -2.09
CA LEU A 62 5.50 2.15 -3.45
C LEU A 62 5.89 3.45 -4.14
N ALA A 63 6.27 4.48 -3.37
CA ALA A 63 6.51 5.81 -3.89
C ALA A 63 7.72 5.90 -4.82
N GLY A 64 8.67 4.95 -4.79
CA GLY A 64 9.83 4.96 -5.70
C GLY A 64 10.61 6.28 -5.67
N ILE A 65 10.72 6.89 -4.48
CA ILE A 65 11.36 8.19 -4.23
C ILE A 65 12.80 8.19 -4.74
N ARG A 66 13.19 9.27 -5.41
CA ARG A 66 14.51 9.47 -6.00
C ARG A 66 15.22 10.66 -5.37
N GLU A 67 16.55 10.62 -5.43
CA GLU A 67 17.39 11.75 -5.03
C GLU A 67 17.02 13.02 -5.83
N GLY A 68 16.96 14.16 -5.15
CA GLY A 68 16.63 15.46 -5.75
C GLY A 68 15.13 15.75 -5.91
N GLU A 69 14.24 14.79 -5.63
CA GLU A 69 12.79 15.00 -5.77
C GLU A 69 12.21 15.91 -4.68
N VAL A 70 11.12 16.59 -5.03
CA VAL A 70 10.21 17.25 -4.10
C VAL A 70 9.07 16.31 -3.76
N VAL A 71 9.00 15.89 -2.50
CA VAL A 71 7.98 14.96 -1.98
C VAL A 71 7.05 15.68 -1.01
N VAL A 72 5.75 15.45 -1.10
CA VAL A 72 4.76 15.95 -0.13
C VAL A 72 4.13 14.78 0.61
N ASP A 73 4.08 14.86 1.93
CA ASP A 73 3.36 13.93 2.79
C ASP A 73 2.08 14.58 3.34
N LEU A 74 0.93 13.99 3.05
CA LEU A 74 -0.39 14.50 3.42
C LEU A 74 -0.91 13.83 4.69
N GLY A 75 -1.16 14.64 5.72
CA GLY A 75 -1.45 14.22 7.09
C GLY A 75 -0.21 13.62 7.75
N CYS A 76 0.89 14.38 7.73
CA CYS A 76 2.21 13.86 8.10
C CYS A 76 2.35 13.52 9.60
N GLY A 77 1.42 13.96 10.45
CA GLY A 77 1.47 13.73 11.88
C GLY A 77 2.80 14.20 12.49
N GLY A 78 3.41 13.33 13.30
CA GLY A 78 4.73 13.56 13.90
C GLY A 78 5.91 13.46 12.92
N GLY A 79 5.66 13.22 11.64
CA GLY A 79 6.67 13.31 10.57
C GLY A 79 7.43 12.01 10.27
N MET A 80 6.94 10.84 10.71
CA MET A 80 7.58 9.55 10.43
C MET A 80 7.94 9.37 8.94
N ASP A 81 6.95 9.46 8.06
CA ASP A 81 7.14 9.27 6.62
C ASP A 81 7.96 10.41 6.00
N VAL A 82 7.80 11.64 6.52
CA VAL A 82 8.61 12.80 6.15
C VAL A 82 10.10 12.57 6.41
N PHE A 83 10.48 12.06 7.58
CA PHE A 83 11.89 11.84 7.93
C PHE A 83 12.53 10.75 7.08
N LEU A 84 11.81 9.66 6.84
CA LEU A 84 12.29 8.57 6.00
C LEU A 84 12.41 9.01 4.52
N ALA A 85 11.43 9.77 4.01
CA ALA A 85 11.50 10.36 2.67
C ALA A 85 12.66 11.36 2.55
N ALA A 86 12.91 12.19 3.58
CA ALA A 86 13.95 13.21 3.57
C ALA A 86 15.36 12.63 3.39
N ARG A 87 15.60 11.44 3.94
CA ARG A 87 16.84 10.70 3.71
C ARG A 87 16.92 10.15 2.28
N LYS A 88 15.81 9.64 1.73
CA LYS A 88 15.75 9.08 0.36
C LYS A 88 15.95 10.13 -0.72
N VAL A 89 15.39 11.34 -0.57
CA VAL A 89 15.57 12.44 -1.54
C VAL A 89 16.95 13.09 -1.44
N GLY A 90 17.69 12.85 -0.36
CA GLY A 90 19.03 13.42 -0.15
C GLY A 90 19.05 14.95 0.01
N ALA A 91 20.24 15.51 0.10
CA ALA A 91 20.45 16.94 0.37
C ALA A 91 20.01 17.87 -0.78
N SER A 92 19.88 17.34 -2.00
CA SER A 92 19.42 18.07 -3.19
C SER A 92 17.90 18.07 -3.34
N GLY A 93 17.21 17.16 -2.66
CA GLY A 93 15.76 17.07 -2.67
C GLY A 93 15.12 17.80 -1.49
N ARG A 94 13.79 17.74 -1.42
CA ARG A 94 13.01 18.40 -0.37
C ARG A 94 11.77 17.58 -0.02
N VAL A 95 11.44 17.54 1.26
CA VAL A 95 10.19 16.92 1.72
C VAL A 95 9.33 17.93 2.46
N ILE A 96 8.04 17.89 2.20
CA ILE A 96 7.07 18.82 2.73
C ILE A 96 5.97 18.03 3.45
N GLY A 97 5.88 18.18 4.77
CA GLY A 97 4.78 17.62 5.56
C GLY A 97 3.61 18.59 5.68
N ILE A 98 2.38 18.11 5.49
CA ILE A 98 1.16 18.91 5.68
C ILE A 98 0.31 18.22 6.73
N ASP A 99 -0.06 18.95 7.77
CA ASP A 99 -1.01 18.47 8.78
C ASP A 99 -1.89 19.63 9.25
N MET A 100 -3.13 19.36 9.66
CA MET A 100 -4.02 20.39 10.20
C MET A 100 -3.78 20.64 11.70
N THR A 101 -3.14 19.69 12.40
CA THR A 101 -3.03 19.63 13.85
C THR A 101 -1.74 20.30 14.33
N THR A 102 -1.86 21.35 15.14
CA THR A 102 -0.71 22.12 15.63
C THR A 102 0.25 21.24 16.43
N GLU A 103 -0.28 20.42 17.34
CA GLU A 103 0.49 19.57 18.26
C GLU A 103 1.29 18.50 17.51
N MET A 104 0.75 17.96 16.42
CA MET A 104 1.47 17.02 15.55
C MET A 104 2.65 17.71 14.86
N LEU A 105 2.44 18.92 14.33
CA LEU A 105 3.50 19.69 13.69
C LEU A 105 4.58 20.14 14.68
N GLU A 106 4.22 20.42 15.93
CA GLU A 106 5.19 20.71 17.00
C GLU A 106 6.09 19.49 17.25
N ARG A 107 5.52 18.28 17.35
CA ARG A 107 6.31 17.04 17.44
C ARG A 107 7.19 16.82 16.22
N ALA A 108 6.65 17.03 15.02
CA ALA A 108 7.41 16.86 13.79
C ALA A 108 8.59 17.85 13.69
N ARG A 109 8.40 19.10 14.12
CA ARG A 109 9.50 20.08 14.19
C ARG A 109 10.54 19.73 15.25
N ALA A 110 10.12 19.23 16.42
CA ALA A 110 11.04 18.76 17.44
C ALA A 110 11.87 17.56 16.94
N GLY A 111 11.23 16.60 16.25
CA GLY A 111 11.89 15.48 15.60
C GLY A 111 12.88 15.92 14.51
N GLN A 112 12.49 16.86 13.65
CA GLN A 112 13.35 17.45 12.63
C GLN A 112 14.62 18.06 13.24
N GLN A 113 14.46 18.83 14.33
CA GLN A 113 15.57 19.47 15.03
C GLN A 113 16.54 18.43 15.62
N LYS A 114 16.02 17.36 16.24
CA LYS A 114 16.84 16.27 16.79
C LYS A 114 17.63 15.53 15.72
N LEU A 115 17.03 15.32 14.55
CA LEU A 115 17.68 14.65 13.42
C LEU A 115 18.64 15.55 12.64
N GLY A 116 18.57 16.87 12.82
CA GLY A 116 19.41 17.83 12.10
C GLY A 116 19.12 17.91 10.60
N LEU A 117 17.88 17.60 10.17
CA LEU A 117 17.49 17.58 8.76
C LEU A 117 17.03 18.98 8.30
N SER A 118 17.74 19.53 7.31
CA SER A 118 17.47 20.87 6.76
C SER A 118 16.60 20.89 5.50
N ASN A 119 16.38 19.73 4.88
CA ASN A 119 15.62 19.58 3.63
C ASN A 119 14.13 19.27 3.86
N ILE A 120 13.59 19.62 5.03
CA ILE A 120 12.20 19.38 5.41
C ILE A 120 11.49 20.70 5.73
N GLU A 121 10.26 20.82 5.24
CA GLU A 121 9.34 21.89 5.62
C GLU A 121 8.01 21.32 6.10
N PHE A 122 7.34 22.03 7.00
CA PHE A 122 6.02 21.65 7.48
C PHE A 122 5.03 22.81 7.34
N HIS A 123 3.83 22.53 6.83
CA HIS A 123 2.75 23.51 6.72
C HIS A 123 1.53 23.07 7.50
N GLN A 124 0.93 24.02 8.22
CA GLN A 124 -0.37 23.81 8.83
C GLN A 124 -1.48 24.09 7.81
N SER A 125 -2.15 23.05 7.33
CA SER A 125 -3.30 23.17 6.44
C SER A 125 -4.11 21.87 6.42
N THR A 126 -5.35 21.96 5.96
CA THR A 126 -6.11 20.76 5.57
C THR A 126 -5.66 20.28 4.19
N ILE A 127 -5.79 18.99 3.92
CA ILE A 127 -5.26 18.38 2.69
C ILE A 127 -6.17 18.58 1.46
N ASP A 128 -7.38 19.12 1.65
CA ASP A 128 -8.26 19.64 0.60
C ASP A 128 -7.91 21.07 0.19
N ARG A 129 -6.92 21.70 0.83
CA ARG A 129 -6.39 23.05 0.52
C ARG A 129 -4.88 23.07 0.71
N ILE A 130 -4.15 22.46 -0.22
CA ILE A 130 -2.70 22.33 -0.14
C ILE A 130 -2.03 23.68 -0.41
N PRO A 131 -1.25 24.24 0.53
CA PRO A 131 -0.66 25.58 0.41
C PRO A 131 0.60 25.59 -0.46
N LEU A 132 0.58 24.88 -1.59
CA LEU A 132 1.69 24.75 -2.54
C LEU A 132 1.27 25.19 -3.94
N PRO A 133 2.21 25.69 -4.77
CA PRO A 133 1.93 26.05 -6.15
C PRO A 133 1.55 24.85 -7.02
N ASP A 134 0.87 25.12 -8.13
CA ASP A 134 0.60 24.13 -9.17
C ASP A 134 1.91 23.57 -9.73
N ASN A 135 1.90 22.28 -10.09
CA ASN A 135 3.03 21.61 -10.75
C ASN A 135 4.39 21.80 -10.04
N SER A 136 4.41 21.75 -8.70
CA SER A 136 5.61 21.99 -7.89
C SER A 136 6.20 20.72 -7.25
N VAL A 137 5.47 19.60 -7.27
CA VAL A 137 5.78 18.38 -6.51
C VAL A 137 6.02 17.19 -7.45
N ASP A 138 7.05 16.40 -7.21
CA ASP A 138 7.35 15.19 -8.01
C ASP A 138 6.55 13.97 -7.51
N CYS A 139 6.39 13.85 -6.18
CA CYS A 139 5.67 12.74 -5.56
C CYS A 139 4.81 13.21 -4.38
N VAL A 140 3.56 12.75 -4.33
CA VAL A 140 2.69 12.88 -3.15
C VAL A 140 2.55 11.52 -2.48
N ILE A 141 2.79 11.48 -1.18
CA ILE A 141 2.54 10.32 -0.32
C ILE A 141 1.45 10.67 0.71
N SER A 142 0.77 9.65 1.21
CA SER A 142 -0.13 9.77 2.37
C SER A 142 -0.32 8.39 3.00
N ASN A 143 -0.59 8.40 4.30
CA ASN A 143 -0.80 7.20 5.09
C ASN A 143 -2.06 7.37 5.96
N CYS A 144 -3.15 6.73 5.54
CA CYS A 144 -4.42 6.68 6.27
C CYS A 144 -5.13 8.00 6.58
N VAL A 145 -5.01 9.03 5.73
CA VAL A 145 -5.61 10.34 6.01
C VAL A 145 -6.81 10.65 5.11
N ILE A 146 -6.89 10.10 3.89
CA ILE A 146 -7.95 10.46 2.93
C ILE A 146 -9.33 10.07 3.46
N ASN A 147 -9.43 8.98 4.21
CA ASN A 147 -10.68 8.52 4.84
C ASN A 147 -11.25 9.52 5.85
N LEU A 148 -10.41 10.36 6.45
CA LEU A 148 -10.81 11.36 7.45
C LEU A 148 -11.37 12.64 6.82
N VAL A 149 -11.27 12.79 5.50
CA VAL A 149 -11.73 13.99 4.80
C VAL A 149 -13.17 13.82 4.30
N PRO A 150 -14.06 14.80 4.54
CA PRO A 150 -15.42 14.79 4.03
C PRO A 150 -15.50 14.82 2.50
N ASP A 151 -14.76 15.73 1.86
CA ASP A 151 -14.69 15.84 0.40
C ASP A 151 -13.38 15.25 -0.16
N LYS A 152 -13.39 13.93 -0.38
CA LYS A 152 -12.25 13.20 -0.97
C LYS A 152 -11.93 13.66 -2.40
N LEU A 153 -12.94 14.12 -3.15
CA LEU A 153 -12.76 14.58 -4.51
C LEU A 153 -12.00 15.91 -4.55
N ALA A 154 -12.23 16.82 -3.60
CA ALA A 154 -11.42 18.03 -3.41
C ALA A 154 -9.95 17.70 -3.11
N VAL A 155 -9.69 16.73 -2.24
CA VAL A 155 -8.32 16.26 -1.94
C VAL A 155 -7.63 15.75 -3.20
N PHE A 156 -8.26 14.84 -3.95
CA PHE A 156 -7.66 14.31 -5.17
C PHE A 156 -7.40 15.41 -6.22
N ARG A 157 -8.26 16.43 -6.31
CA ARG A 157 -8.03 17.61 -7.18
C ARG A 157 -6.80 18.39 -6.73
N GLU A 158 -6.62 18.62 -5.44
CA GLU A 158 -5.44 19.30 -4.90
C GLU A 158 -4.16 18.51 -5.15
N ILE A 159 -4.18 17.18 -4.94
CA ILE A 159 -3.06 16.30 -5.26
C ILE A 159 -2.69 16.43 -6.75
N LEU A 160 -3.68 16.34 -7.65
CA LEU A 160 -3.43 16.50 -9.08
C LEU A 160 -2.89 17.90 -9.40
N ARG A 161 -3.38 18.95 -8.76
CA ARG A 161 -2.96 20.34 -8.99
C ARG A 161 -1.47 20.53 -8.66
N VAL A 162 -1.03 20.09 -7.49
CA VAL A 162 0.34 20.32 -7.01
C VAL A 162 1.38 19.42 -7.67
N LEU A 163 1.00 18.23 -8.14
CA LEU A 163 1.90 17.35 -8.87
C LEU A 163 2.38 17.99 -10.17
N LYS A 164 3.67 17.89 -10.47
CA LYS A 164 4.24 18.18 -11.80
C LYS A 164 3.64 17.24 -12.85
N PRO A 165 3.70 17.60 -14.14
CA PRO A 165 3.59 16.61 -15.21
C PRO A 165 4.48 15.41 -14.94
N ASP A 166 3.99 14.20 -15.20
CA ASP A 166 4.66 12.92 -14.89
C ASP A 166 4.91 12.66 -13.39
N GLY A 167 4.44 13.56 -12.51
CA GLY A 167 4.42 13.35 -11.07
C GLY A 167 3.48 12.23 -10.68
N ARG A 168 3.69 11.66 -9.50
CA ARG A 168 2.99 10.45 -9.05
C ARG A 168 2.45 10.57 -7.64
N VAL A 169 1.41 9.80 -7.37
CA VAL A 169 0.85 9.65 -6.03
C VAL A 169 0.99 8.21 -5.56
N ALA A 170 1.34 8.06 -4.29
CA ALA A 170 1.59 6.81 -3.61
C ALA A 170 0.94 6.83 -2.23
N LEU A 171 -0.24 6.23 -2.10
CA LEU A 171 -1.03 6.23 -0.86
C LEU A 171 -1.05 4.84 -0.23
N SER A 172 -1.01 4.80 1.09
CA SER A 172 -1.51 3.67 1.87
C SER A 172 -2.77 4.12 2.59
N ASP A 173 -3.85 3.35 2.48
CA ASP A 173 -5.15 3.73 3.03
C ASP A 173 -6.00 2.50 3.34
N ILE A 174 -7.15 2.71 3.99
CA ILE A 174 -8.16 1.66 4.14
C ILE A 174 -9.22 1.84 3.06
N ALA A 175 -9.60 0.78 2.37
CA ALA A 175 -10.70 0.81 1.41
C ALA A 175 -11.65 -0.37 1.63
N LEU A 176 -12.92 -0.16 1.29
CA LEU A 176 -13.97 -1.15 1.51
C LEU A 176 -14.03 -2.16 0.35
N LYS A 177 -14.12 -3.44 0.72
CA LYS A 177 -14.47 -4.55 -0.17
C LYS A 177 -15.98 -4.60 -0.41
N GLN A 178 -16.76 -4.20 0.60
CA GLN A 178 -18.21 -4.16 0.57
C GLN A 178 -18.74 -3.12 1.58
N GLU A 179 -20.02 -2.79 1.49
CA GLU A 179 -20.67 -1.82 2.36
C GLU A 179 -20.59 -2.23 3.84
N LEU A 180 -20.13 -1.30 4.69
CA LEU A 180 -20.11 -1.50 6.14
C LEU A 180 -21.52 -1.60 6.75
N PRO A 181 -21.69 -2.32 7.88
CA PRO A 181 -22.91 -2.29 8.68
C PRO A 181 -23.29 -0.88 9.11
N SER A 182 -24.59 -0.61 9.26
CA SER A 182 -25.12 0.73 9.59
C SER A 182 -24.54 1.30 10.88
N GLU A 183 -24.31 0.43 11.86
CA GLU A 183 -23.82 0.77 13.19
C GLU A 183 -22.36 1.26 13.11
N VAL A 184 -21.54 0.58 12.29
CA VAL A 184 -20.13 0.95 12.07
C VAL A 184 -20.05 2.25 11.26
N LYS A 185 -20.88 2.41 10.22
CA LYS A 185 -20.94 3.63 9.40
C LYS A 185 -21.24 4.89 10.20
N GLN A 186 -22.00 4.77 11.28
CA GLN A 186 -22.43 5.91 12.11
C GLN A 186 -21.51 6.14 13.31
N SER A 187 -20.53 5.27 13.57
CA SER A 187 -19.59 5.43 14.67
C SER A 187 -18.54 6.49 14.37
N VAL A 188 -18.36 7.39 15.34
CA VAL A 188 -17.34 8.45 15.30
C VAL A 188 -15.96 7.84 15.55
N GLU A 189 -15.87 6.86 16.45
CA GLU A 189 -14.65 6.11 16.75
C GLU A 189 -14.14 5.37 15.51
N ALA A 190 -15.06 4.72 14.78
CA ALA A 190 -14.76 4.08 13.49
C ALA A 190 -14.31 5.09 12.43
N TYR A 191 -14.83 6.32 12.48
CA TYR A 191 -14.46 7.37 11.54
C TYR A 191 -13.03 7.84 11.80
N ILE A 192 -12.72 8.16 13.06
CA ILE A 192 -11.39 8.61 13.47
C ILE A 192 -10.35 7.50 13.25
N GLY A 193 -10.74 6.22 13.38
CA GLY A 193 -9.90 5.08 13.01
C GLY A 193 -9.84 4.76 11.51
N CYS A 194 -10.29 5.67 10.64
CA CYS A 194 -10.22 5.56 9.18
C CYS A 194 -11.08 4.45 8.55
N ILE A 195 -12.01 3.84 9.30
CA ILE A 195 -12.85 2.74 8.83
C ILE A 195 -14.17 3.25 8.25
N SER A 196 -14.97 3.97 9.03
CA SER A 196 -16.32 4.38 8.56
C SER A 196 -16.28 5.47 7.49
N GLY A 197 -15.17 6.21 7.42
CA GLY A 197 -14.87 7.15 6.35
C GLY A 197 -14.31 6.52 5.08
N ALA A 198 -14.00 5.22 5.08
CA ALA A 198 -13.49 4.51 3.92
C ALA A 198 -14.56 4.37 2.83
N ILE A 199 -14.10 4.38 1.58
CA ILE A 199 -14.94 4.18 0.38
C ILE A 199 -14.59 2.85 -0.28
N LEU A 200 -15.47 2.37 -1.17
CA LEU A 200 -15.22 1.13 -1.91
C LEU A 200 -13.95 1.25 -2.77
N ILE A 201 -13.21 0.14 -2.92
CA ILE A 201 -12.00 0.09 -3.76
C ILE A 201 -12.25 0.62 -5.18
N ASP A 202 -13.38 0.24 -5.78
CA ASP A 202 -13.75 0.70 -7.12
C ASP A 202 -14.17 2.17 -7.15
N GLU A 203 -14.77 2.68 -6.07
CA GLU A 203 -15.07 4.11 -5.94
C GLU A 203 -13.78 4.93 -5.82
N TYR A 204 -12.83 4.48 -5.01
CA TYR A 204 -11.50 5.10 -4.87
C TYR A 204 -10.81 5.21 -6.23
N ARG A 205 -10.83 4.12 -7.02
CA ARG A 205 -10.30 4.07 -8.38
C ARG A 205 -11.05 5.01 -9.31
N SER A 206 -12.37 5.08 -9.19
CA SER A 206 -13.23 5.95 -10.00
C SER A 206 -12.94 7.44 -9.75
N LEU A 207 -12.84 7.86 -8.48
CA LEU A 207 -12.58 9.25 -8.11
C LEU A 207 -11.22 9.74 -8.64
N LEU A 208 -10.16 8.92 -8.51
CA LEU A 208 -8.84 9.25 -9.07
C LEU A 208 -8.90 9.43 -10.60
N LYS A 209 -9.58 8.52 -11.31
CA LYS A 209 -9.78 8.63 -12.76
C LYS A 209 -10.60 9.87 -13.13
N GLN A 210 -11.66 10.16 -12.37
CA GLN A 210 -12.54 11.31 -12.60
C GLN A 210 -11.78 12.64 -12.50
N VAL A 211 -10.84 12.75 -11.56
CA VAL A 211 -10.02 13.96 -11.40
C VAL A 211 -9.01 14.14 -12.53
N GLY A 212 -8.57 13.04 -13.17
CA GLY A 212 -7.67 13.07 -14.32
C GLY A 212 -6.36 12.30 -14.14
N PHE A 213 -6.26 11.45 -13.11
CA PHE A 213 -5.11 10.56 -12.97
C PHE A 213 -5.10 9.45 -14.02
N ALA A 214 -3.92 9.17 -14.54
CA ALA A 214 -3.58 8.03 -15.37
C ALA A 214 -3.12 6.85 -14.52
N SER A 215 -3.14 5.65 -15.12
CA SER A 215 -2.49 4.46 -14.56
C SER A 215 -2.84 4.19 -13.08
N VAL A 216 -4.11 4.42 -12.73
CA VAL A 216 -4.63 4.24 -11.37
C VAL A 216 -4.64 2.76 -11.02
N VAL A 217 -3.84 2.39 -10.03
CA VAL A 217 -3.79 1.05 -9.47
C VAL A 217 -4.14 1.12 -7.98
N VAL A 218 -5.13 0.33 -7.58
CA VAL A 218 -5.50 0.13 -6.18
C VAL A 218 -5.37 -1.36 -5.90
N THR A 219 -4.49 -1.74 -4.99
CA THR A 219 -4.14 -3.14 -4.69
C THR A 219 -4.37 -3.42 -3.21
N ASP A 220 -5.16 -4.46 -2.91
CA ASP A 220 -5.25 -5.02 -1.56
C ASP A 220 -3.88 -5.59 -1.15
N THR A 221 -3.40 -5.19 0.03
CA THR A 221 -2.11 -5.64 0.56
C THR A 221 -2.16 -7.03 1.19
N GLY A 222 -3.36 -7.50 1.56
CA GLY A 222 -3.55 -8.68 2.39
C GLY A 222 -3.12 -8.49 3.85
N ALA A 223 -2.79 -7.28 4.28
CA ALA A 223 -2.44 -6.99 5.66
C ALA A 223 -3.64 -7.20 6.59
N ASP A 224 -3.39 -7.78 7.76
CA ASP A 224 -4.43 -8.05 8.75
C ASP A 224 -4.78 -6.76 9.52
N LEU A 225 -5.99 -6.25 9.30
CA LEU A 225 -6.49 -5.05 9.98
C LEU A 225 -6.74 -5.28 11.48
N ASN A 226 -6.77 -6.53 11.96
CA ASN A 226 -6.85 -6.82 13.39
C ASN A 226 -5.59 -6.42 14.15
N ALA A 227 -4.50 -6.05 13.47
CA ALA A 227 -3.31 -5.48 14.10
C ALA A 227 -3.64 -4.28 15.01
N TYR A 228 -4.69 -3.50 14.70
CA TYR A 228 -5.16 -2.41 15.56
C TYR A 228 -5.77 -2.87 16.88
N ALA A 229 -6.42 -4.04 16.90
CA ALA A 229 -6.98 -4.62 18.12
C ALA A 229 -5.88 -5.20 19.04
N MET A 230 -4.74 -5.60 18.48
CA MET A 230 -3.60 -6.10 19.26
C MET A 230 -2.84 -4.98 19.98
N ALA A 231 -2.99 -3.72 19.54
CA ALA A 231 -2.39 -2.55 20.17
C ALA A 231 -3.10 -2.09 21.44
N SER A 232 -4.36 -2.53 21.66
CA SER A 232 -5.13 -2.24 22.88
C SER A 232 -4.90 -3.23 24.02
N ASP A 233 -4.19 -4.33 23.78
CA ASP A 233 -3.82 -5.29 24.82
C ASP A 233 -2.51 -4.88 25.52
N ASP A 234 -2.50 -3.71 26.18
CA ASP A 234 -1.67 -3.51 27.38
C ASP A 234 -2.34 -4.23 28.58
N GLY A 235 -2.57 -5.52 28.36
CA GLY A 235 -3.42 -6.39 29.14
C GLY A 235 -2.81 -7.79 29.28
N CYS A 236 -1.73 -7.86 30.07
CA CYS A 236 -1.48 -8.93 31.05
C CYS A 236 -0.82 -10.25 30.58
N CYS A 237 0.39 -10.55 31.09
CA CYS A 237 0.61 -11.55 32.16
C CYS A 237 2.11 -11.90 32.34
N GLY A 238 2.69 -11.62 33.52
CA GLY A 238 3.87 -12.37 34.01
C GLY A 238 4.79 -11.62 34.97
N GLY A 239 4.46 -11.62 36.27
CA GLY A 239 5.43 -11.23 37.32
C GLY A 239 4.81 -10.87 38.66
N SER A 240 4.44 -11.87 39.45
CA SER A 240 3.92 -11.73 40.80
C SER A 240 4.81 -10.88 41.72
N SER A 241 4.20 -9.95 42.46
CA SER A 241 4.65 -9.62 43.83
C SER A 241 3.51 -9.01 44.62
N CYS A 242 3.11 -9.72 45.67
CA CYS A 242 2.25 -9.23 46.74
C CYS A 242 2.90 -8.03 47.46
N GLY A 243 2.09 -7.03 47.82
CA GLY A 243 2.50 -5.92 48.68
C GLY A 243 1.33 -4.99 48.96
N SER A 244 1.03 -4.82 50.24
CA SER A 244 -0.15 -4.19 50.86
C SER A 244 -0.23 -2.65 50.76
N ASP A 245 -1.46 -2.14 50.82
CA ASP A 245 -1.95 -0.86 51.36
C ASP A 245 -1.19 0.45 51.09
N ALA A 246 -1.86 1.39 50.42
CA ALA A 246 -2.14 2.75 50.92
C ALA A 246 -2.95 3.56 49.88
N GLY A 247 -4.02 4.20 50.34
CA GLY A 247 -4.96 4.94 49.49
C GLY A 247 -4.47 6.30 48.99
N GLY A 248 -5.22 6.84 48.03
CA GLY A 248 -5.15 8.25 47.64
C GLY A 248 -5.49 8.51 46.17
N ALA A 249 -6.39 9.47 45.97
CA ALA A 249 -6.78 10.13 44.73
C ALA A 249 -7.79 9.38 43.83
N VAL A 250 -9.02 9.89 43.86
CA VAL A 250 -10.05 9.70 42.83
C VAL A 250 -9.55 10.43 41.58
N ALA A 251 -8.94 9.69 40.65
CA ALA A 251 -8.64 10.17 39.32
C ALA A 251 -9.94 10.23 38.51
N ASP A 252 -10.08 11.32 37.76
CA ASP A 252 -11.23 11.67 36.94
C ASP A 252 -11.62 10.56 35.95
N ALA A 253 -12.92 10.43 35.71
CA ALA A 253 -13.51 9.32 34.98
C ALA A 253 -13.18 9.40 33.47
N GLY A 254 -12.18 8.63 33.06
CA GLY A 254 -12.14 7.83 31.82
C GLY A 254 -12.40 8.56 30.49
N GLN A 255 -11.38 9.25 29.95
CA GLN A 255 -11.25 9.34 28.49
C GLN A 255 -10.72 8.00 27.99
N LYS A 256 -11.58 7.21 27.31
CA LYS A 256 -11.13 6.05 26.52
C LYS A 256 -10.15 6.54 25.45
N SER A 257 -9.01 5.89 25.31
CA SER A 257 -8.04 6.25 24.27
C SER A 257 -8.64 6.00 22.88
N LEU A 258 -8.12 6.68 21.85
CA LEU A 258 -8.52 6.45 20.47
C LEU A 258 -8.42 4.97 20.08
N HIS A 259 -7.38 4.29 20.59
CA HIS A 259 -7.16 2.85 20.40
C HIS A 259 -8.25 2.01 21.07
N ASP A 260 -8.72 2.37 22.27
CA ASP A 260 -9.79 1.63 22.97
C ASP A 260 -11.14 1.73 22.26
N GLY A 261 -11.46 2.92 21.75
CA GLY A 261 -12.68 3.17 20.98
C GLY A 261 -12.68 2.39 19.67
N LEU A 262 -11.57 2.44 18.93
CA LEU A 262 -11.41 1.71 17.68
C LEU A 262 -11.39 0.19 17.90
N ALA A 263 -10.69 -0.30 18.92
CA ALA A 263 -10.66 -1.73 19.26
C ALA A 263 -12.07 -2.28 19.56
N SER A 264 -12.88 -1.54 20.31
CA SER A 264 -14.27 -1.94 20.58
C SER A 264 -15.11 -2.03 19.30
N VAL A 265 -14.88 -1.14 18.33
CA VAL A 265 -15.55 -1.20 17.02
C VAL A 265 -15.02 -2.38 16.21
N MET A 266 -13.70 -2.59 16.16
CA MET A 266 -13.06 -3.68 15.41
C MET A 266 -13.42 -5.06 15.96
N GLN A 267 -13.77 -5.19 17.24
CA GLN A 267 -14.27 -6.43 17.83
C GLN A 267 -15.75 -6.71 17.48
N SER A 268 -16.50 -5.71 17.04
CA SER A 268 -17.94 -5.83 16.77
C SER A 268 -18.29 -6.42 15.41
N PHE A 269 -17.32 -6.51 14.49
CA PHE A 269 -17.48 -7.08 13.15
C PHE A 269 -16.14 -7.57 12.58
N ASP A 270 -16.17 -8.42 11.55
CA ASP A 270 -14.96 -8.87 10.87
C ASP A 270 -14.40 -7.78 9.95
N ALA A 271 -13.48 -6.96 10.45
CA ALA A 271 -12.89 -5.85 9.70
C ALA A 271 -12.27 -6.30 8.35
N ASN A 272 -11.63 -7.47 8.30
CA ASN A 272 -10.97 -7.98 7.10
C ASN A 272 -11.95 -8.48 6.03
N ALA A 273 -13.18 -8.85 6.43
CA ALA A 273 -14.25 -9.19 5.50
C ALA A 273 -14.84 -7.96 4.80
N PHE A 274 -14.78 -6.78 5.43
CA PHE A 274 -15.39 -5.56 4.90
C PHE A 274 -14.38 -4.57 4.32
N ALA A 275 -13.15 -4.55 4.83
CA ALA A 275 -12.12 -3.59 4.48
C ALA A 275 -10.79 -4.26 4.17
N ALA A 276 -9.91 -3.51 3.51
CA ALA A 276 -8.53 -3.87 3.24
C ALA A 276 -7.64 -2.65 3.45
N SER A 277 -6.42 -2.87 3.94
CA SER A 277 -5.34 -1.93 3.69
C SER A 277 -4.96 -2.02 2.21
N VAL A 278 -4.99 -0.90 1.51
CA VAL A 278 -4.72 -0.81 0.08
C VAL A 278 -3.50 0.06 -0.19
N ARG A 279 -2.75 -0.34 -1.22
CA ARG A 279 -1.75 0.50 -1.87
C ARG A 279 -2.37 1.14 -3.10
N VAL A 280 -2.33 2.46 -3.15
CA VAL A 280 -2.85 3.26 -4.27
C VAL A 280 -1.67 3.91 -4.98
N HIS A 281 -1.53 3.65 -6.27
CA HIS A 281 -0.59 4.33 -7.14
C HIS A 281 -1.33 4.99 -8.30
N ALA A 282 -0.98 6.23 -8.63
CA ALA A 282 -1.46 6.85 -9.86
C ALA A 282 -0.46 7.88 -10.40
N LEU A 283 -0.57 8.19 -11.69
CA LEU A 283 0.30 9.12 -12.39
C LEU A 283 -0.50 10.33 -12.86
N LYS A 284 0.07 11.53 -12.73
CA LYS A 284 -0.44 12.69 -13.46
C LYS A 284 -0.01 12.55 -14.92
N GLN A 285 -0.97 12.73 -15.85
CA GLN A 285 -0.68 12.72 -17.28
C GLN A 285 0.44 13.74 -17.61
N PRO A 286 1.30 13.45 -18.60
CA PRO A 286 2.23 14.45 -19.13
C PRO A 286 1.45 15.68 -19.59
N SER A 287 2.03 16.87 -19.42
CA SER A 287 1.41 18.08 -19.96
C SER A 287 1.39 17.94 -21.49
N THR A 288 0.20 17.86 -22.08
CA THR A 288 0.03 18.05 -23.52
C THR A 288 0.25 19.52 -23.87
N GLN A 289 1.47 20.02 -23.69
CA GLN A 289 1.94 21.26 -24.29
C GLN A 289 2.67 20.88 -25.58
N PRO A 290 2.35 21.51 -26.72
CA PRO A 290 2.92 21.13 -28.01
C PRO A 290 4.41 21.48 -28.02
N VAL A 291 5.26 20.46 -28.11
CA VAL A 291 6.67 20.66 -28.46
C VAL A 291 6.68 21.28 -29.87
N ASN A 292 7.37 22.41 -30.00
CA ASN A 292 7.46 23.21 -31.22
C ASN A 292 7.61 22.37 -32.49
N THR A 293 6.75 22.69 -33.46
CA THR A 293 6.67 22.17 -34.83
C THR A 293 8.03 22.12 -35.54
N ILE A 294 8.46 20.92 -35.91
CA ILE A 294 9.33 20.66 -37.07
C ILE A 294 8.40 20.28 -38.24
N PRO A 295 8.66 20.71 -39.50
CA PRO A 295 7.70 20.58 -40.58
C PRO A 295 7.36 19.11 -40.87
N VAL A 296 6.07 18.84 -40.96
CA VAL A 296 5.47 17.55 -41.28
C VAL A 296 5.94 17.09 -42.66
N LEU A 297 6.74 16.02 -42.69
CA LEU A 297 6.78 15.14 -43.85
C LEU A 297 5.61 14.17 -43.71
N ASN A 298 4.70 14.33 -44.66
CA ASN A 298 3.41 13.68 -44.79
C ASN A 298 3.56 12.15 -44.72
N ILE A 299 3.10 11.51 -43.65
CA ILE A 299 2.82 10.07 -43.61
C ILE A 299 1.41 9.89 -43.09
N GLN A 300 0.59 9.26 -43.94
CA GLN A 300 -0.80 8.91 -43.69
C GLN A 300 -0.97 8.07 -42.42
N PRO A 301 -2.17 8.08 -41.80
CA PRO A 301 -2.43 7.29 -40.59
C PRO A 301 -2.38 5.81 -40.92
N THR A 302 -1.30 5.13 -40.53
CA THR A 302 -1.30 3.67 -40.45
C THR A 302 -2.00 3.29 -39.16
N SER A 303 -3.14 2.62 -39.30
CA SER A 303 -3.75 1.78 -38.26
C SER A 303 -2.65 1.02 -37.51
N LYS A 304 -2.60 1.13 -36.17
CA LYS A 304 -1.76 0.24 -35.36
C LYS A 304 -2.20 -1.20 -35.64
N GLU A 305 -1.46 -1.91 -36.48
CA GLU A 305 -1.59 -3.36 -36.58
C GLU A 305 -1.25 -3.94 -35.20
N LYS A 306 -2.23 -4.63 -34.62
CA LYS A 306 -2.05 -5.42 -33.40
C LYS A 306 -1.06 -6.53 -33.74
N THR A 307 0.17 -6.43 -33.24
CA THR A 307 1.18 -7.45 -33.50
C THR A 307 0.85 -8.69 -32.65
N MET A 308 0.67 -9.83 -33.32
CA MET A 308 0.44 -11.11 -32.65
C MET A 308 1.64 -11.46 -31.76
N LYS A 309 1.36 -11.96 -30.56
CA LYS A 309 2.34 -12.36 -29.54
C LYS A 309 2.20 -13.83 -29.25
N THR A 310 3.30 -14.49 -28.86
CA THR A 310 3.28 -15.90 -28.43
C THR A 310 3.40 -15.99 -26.92
N VAL A 311 2.39 -16.57 -26.27
CA VAL A 311 2.32 -16.79 -24.82
C VAL A 311 2.39 -18.29 -24.55
N GLN A 312 3.37 -18.74 -23.77
CA GLN A 312 3.50 -20.14 -23.37
C GLN A 312 3.41 -20.25 -21.85
N VAL A 313 2.59 -21.17 -21.36
CA VAL A 313 2.40 -21.43 -19.94
C VAL A 313 2.85 -22.85 -19.61
N TYR A 314 3.69 -22.97 -18.59
CA TYR A 314 4.20 -24.24 -18.08
C TYR A 314 3.65 -24.45 -16.67
N ASP A 315 2.61 -25.26 -16.54
CA ASP A 315 1.91 -25.54 -15.28
C ASP A 315 2.67 -26.56 -14.41
N LYS A 316 2.41 -26.51 -13.10
CA LYS A 316 2.71 -27.58 -12.14
C LYS A 316 2.13 -28.94 -12.59
N PRO A 317 2.68 -30.08 -12.11
CA PRO A 317 2.07 -31.37 -12.35
C PRO A 317 0.68 -31.42 -11.68
N MET A 318 -0.38 -31.49 -12.48
CA MET A 318 -1.77 -31.47 -12.03
C MET A 318 -2.62 -32.44 -12.84
N CYS A 319 -3.78 -32.85 -12.32
CA CYS A 319 -4.71 -33.73 -13.05
C CYS A 319 -5.33 -33.05 -14.30
N CYS A 320 -5.59 -31.74 -14.23
CA CYS A 320 -6.09 -30.93 -15.35
C CYS A 320 -5.75 -29.44 -15.15
N SER A 321 -5.50 -28.73 -16.24
CA SER A 321 -5.13 -27.30 -16.22
C SER A 321 -6.28 -26.36 -15.82
N THR A 322 -7.52 -26.85 -15.77
CA THR A 322 -8.66 -26.08 -15.25
C THR A 322 -8.86 -26.23 -13.74
N GLY A 323 -8.17 -27.15 -13.07
CA GLY A 323 -8.31 -27.34 -11.62
C GLY A 323 -9.65 -27.93 -11.15
N VAL A 324 -10.53 -28.33 -12.08
CA VAL A 324 -11.89 -28.85 -11.77
C VAL A 324 -11.88 -30.33 -11.37
N CYS A 325 -10.76 -31.02 -11.60
CA CYS A 325 -10.60 -32.43 -11.34
C CYS A 325 -9.78 -32.66 -10.05
N GLY A 326 -10.45 -33.00 -8.96
CA GLY A 326 -9.82 -33.22 -7.66
C GLY A 326 -10.83 -33.08 -6.51
N PRO A 327 -10.44 -33.45 -5.27
CA PRO A 327 -11.28 -33.28 -4.09
C PRO A 327 -11.48 -31.80 -3.72
N ASP A 328 -10.51 -30.93 -4.06
CA ASP A 328 -10.54 -29.50 -3.85
C ASP A 328 -10.35 -28.76 -5.18
N VAL A 329 -11.31 -27.91 -5.55
CA VAL A 329 -11.28 -27.11 -6.78
C VAL A 329 -10.51 -25.82 -6.51
N ASP A 330 -9.41 -25.60 -7.23
CA ASP A 330 -8.69 -24.32 -7.18
C ASP A 330 -9.44 -23.28 -8.03
N PRO A 331 -10.01 -22.21 -7.44
CA PRO A 331 -10.76 -21.19 -8.18
C PRO A 331 -9.89 -20.33 -9.11
N VAL A 332 -8.56 -20.34 -8.95
CA VAL A 332 -7.62 -19.58 -9.79
C VAL A 332 -7.48 -20.21 -11.18
N LEU A 333 -7.45 -21.54 -11.27
CA LEU A 333 -7.20 -22.27 -12.52
C LEU A 333 -8.31 -22.12 -13.58
N PRO A 334 -9.62 -22.15 -13.25
CA PRO A 334 -10.69 -21.86 -14.19
C PRO A 334 -10.66 -20.41 -14.68
N LYS A 335 -10.41 -19.45 -13.78
CA LYS A 335 -10.32 -18.03 -14.12
C LYS A 335 -9.14 -17.78 -15.07
N PHE A 336 -7.99 -18.32 -14.74
CA PHE A 336 -6.79 -18.21 -15.56
C PHE A 336 -6.96 -18.89 -16.93
N ALA A 337 -7.64 -20.05 -17.00
CA ALA A 337 -8.00 -20.66 -18.28
C ALA A 337 -8.89 -19.74 -19.13
N ALA A 338 -9.89 -19.09 -18.53
CA ALA A 338 -10.73 -18.11 -19.22
C ALA A 338 -9.95 -16.87 -19.70
N ASP A 339 -8.94 -16.45 -18.95
CA ASP A 339 -8.06 -15.33 -19.34
C ASP A 339 -7.14 -15.70 -20.51
N LEU A 340 -6.65 -16.94 -20.59
CA LEU A 340 -5.90 -17.43 -21.74
C LEU A 340 -6.77 -17.58 -23.00
N ASP A 341 -8.02 -18.01 -22.86
CA ASP A 341 -8.95 -18.05 -23.98
C ASP A 341 -9.36 -16.65 -24.45
N TRP A 342 -9.46 -15.70 -23.53
CA TRP A 342 -9.57 -14.28 -23.87
C TRP A 342 -8.37 -13.80 -24.68
N LEU A 343 -7.12 -14.13 -24.29
CA LEU A 343 -5.94 -13.78 -25.07
C LEU A 343 -5.96 -14.36 -26.50
N LYS A 344 -6.39 -15.62 -26.66
CA LYS A 344 -6.59 -16.21 -28.00
C LYS A 344 -7.62 -15.43 -28.81
N SER A 345 -8.72 -15.01 -28.18
CA SER A 345 -9.76 -14.18 -28.83
C SER A 345 -9.25 -12.79 -29.25
N GLN A 346 -8.18 -12.30 -28.61
CA GLN A 346 -7.51 -11.05 -28.98
C GLN A 346 -6.52 -11.22 -30.15
N GLY A 347 -6.33 -12.44 -30.66
CA GLY A 347 -5.47 -12.74 -31.80
C GLY A 347 -4.03 -13.13 -31.44
N HIS A 348 -3.75 -13.45 -30.17
CA HIS A 348 -2.43 -13.93 -29.73
C HIS A 348 -2.35 -15.47 -29.79
N HIS A 349 -1.15 -16.00 -30.02
CA HIS A 349 -0.89 -17.44 -29.97
C HIS A 349 -0.65 -17.84 -28.52
N VAL A 350 -1.42 -18.81 -28.00
CA VAL A 350 -1.34 -19.22 -26.59
C VAL A 350 -1.22 -20.74 -26.49
N GLU A 351 -0.13 -21.19 -25.86
CA GLU A 351 0.17 -22.59 -25.59
C GLU A 351 0.24 -22.81 -24.08
N ARG A 352 -0.28 -23.95 -23.61
CA ARG A 352 -0.28 -24.31 -22.19
C ARG A 352 0.08 -25.77 -22.04
N TYR A 353 1.08 -26.04 -21.21
CA TYR A 353 1.67 -27.36 -20.99
C TYR A 353 1.56 -27.75 -19.51
N ASN A 354 1.15 -28.97 -19.24
CA ASN A 354 1.08 -29.52 -17.88
C ASN A 354 2.19 -30.56 -17.71
N LEU A 355 3.02 -30.42 -16.67
CA LEU A 355 4.17 -31.30 -16.45
C LEU A 355 3.80 -32.79 -16.34
N ALA A 356 2.64 -33.10 -15.74
CA ALA A 356 2.17 -34.47 -15.58
C ALA A 356 1.73 -35.13 -16.91
N GLN A 357 1.31 -34.32 -17.88
CA GLN A 357 0.73 -34.79 -19.15
C GLN A 357 1.71 -34.64 -20.32
N GLN A 358 2.58 -33.64 -20.28
CA GLN A 358 3.45 -33.23 -21.38
C GLN A 358 4.89 -32.94 -20.91
N PRO A 359 5.58 -33.88 -20.22
CA PRO A 359 6.92 -33.64 -19.67
C PRO A 359 7.96 -33.30 -20.75
N GLN A 360 7.77 -33.79 -21.98
CA GLN A 360 8.66 -33.53 -23.10
C GLN A 360 8.77 -32.03 -23.45
N ALA A 361 7.67 -31.26 -23.35
CA ALA A 361 7.68 -29.82 -23.63
C ALA A 361 8.55 -29.03 -22.64
N PHE A 362 8.68 -29.52 -21.40
CA PHE A 362 9.51 -28.90 -20.36
C PHE A 362 11.00 -29.22 -20.56
N ILE A 363 11.34 -30.30 -21.26
CA ILE A 363 12.72 -30.68 -21.60
C ILE A 363 13.19 -29.95 -22.85
N GLU A 364 12.30 -29.76 -23.83
CA GLU A 364 12.62 -29.10 -25.10
C GLU A 364 12.91 -27.61 -24.96
N ASN A 365 12.26 -26.94 -24.00
CA ASN A 365 12.57 -25.56 -23.66
C ASN A 365 13.74 -25.49 -22.68
N LYS A 366 14.91 -25.02 -23.16
CA LYS A 366 16.15 -24.97 -22.38
C LYS A 366 16.03 -24.14 -21.09
N GLU A 367 15.29 -23.03 -21.11
CA GLU A 367 15.13 -22.16 -19.94
C GLU A 367 14.27 -22.85 -18.86
N ILE A 368 13.17 -23.48 -19.27
CA ILE A 368 12.31 -24.26 -18.36
C ILE A 368 13.05 -25.48 -17.80
N HIS A 369 13.77 -26.22 -18.65
CA HIS A 369 14.56 -27.37 -18.22
C HIS A 369 15.62 -26.98 -17.18
N GLN A 370 16.30 -25.85 -17.39
CA GLN A 370 17.30 -25.33 -16.46
C GLN A 370 16.67 -24.89 -15.13
N LEU A 371 15.52 -24.22 -15.17
CA LEU A 371 14.77 -23.83 -13.97
C LEU A 371 14.35 -25.05 -13.14
N LEU A 372 13.75 -26.05 -13.78
CA LEU A 372 13.36 -27.30 -13.11
C LEU A 372 14.55 -28.06 -12.53
N SER A 373 15.69 -28.07 -13.23
CA SER A 373 16.91 -28.73 -12.74
C SER A 373 17.52 -28.03 -11.52
N THR A 374 17.28 -26.73 -11.36
CA THR A 374 17.86 -25.91 -10.28
C THR A 374 16.93 -25.81 -9.07
N THR A 375 15.63 -25.62 -9.31
CA THR A 375 14.64 -25.26 -8.26
C THR A 375 13.52 -26.31 -8.10
N GLY A 376 13.57 -27.41 -8.85
CA GLY A 376 12.50 -28.40 -8.85
C GLY A 376 11.18 -27.82 -9.38
N THR A 377 10.06 -28.43 -9.00
CA THR A 377 8.73 -28.01 -9.47
C THR A 377 8.21 -26.70 -8.85
N ASP A 378 8.95 -26.12 -7.90
CA ASP A 378 8.50 -24.94 -7.16
C ASP A 378 8.58 -23.64 -7.96
N CYS A 379 9.37 -23.62 -9.05
CA CYS A 379 9.38 -22.51 -10.01
C CYS A 379 8.09 -22.38 -10.85
N LEU A 380 7.28 -23.45 -10.91
CA LEU A 380 6.05 -23.48 -11.70
C LEU A 380 4.89 -22.79 -10.94
N PRO A 381 3.86 -22.26 -11.62
CA PRO A 381 3.76 -22.11 -13.06
C PRO A 381 4.75 -21.06 -13.61
N VAL A 382 5.22 -21.25 -14.84
CA VAL A 382 6.05 -20.27 -15.55
C VAL A 382 5.30 -19.77 -16.78
N VAL A 383 5.30 -18.45 -16.99
CA VAL A 383 4.71 -17.82 -18.19
C VAL A 383 5.81 -17.15 -19.01
N ILE A 384 5.83 -17.47 -20.30
CA ILE A 384 6.77 -16.95 -21.28
C ILE A 384 6.00 -16.15 -22.34
N VAL A 385 6.44 -14.94 -22.65
CA VAL A 385 5.91 -14.11 -23.73
C VAL A 385 7.03 -13.78 -24.71
N ASP A 386 6.86 -14.12 -25.99
CA ASP A 386 7.86 -13.99 -27.05
C ASP A 386 9.26 -14.53 -26.65
N GLY A 387 9.28 -15.70 -26.00
CA GLY A 387 10.51 -16.36 -25.56
C GLY A 387 11.17 -15.77 -24.31
N LYS A 388 10.51 -14.83 -23.60
CA LYS A 388 11.00 -14.29 -22.32
C LYS A 388 10.11 -14.69 -21.16
N ILE A 389 10.70 -15.18 -20.08
CA ILE A 389 9.98 -15.43 -18.83
C ILE A 389 9.50 -14.11 -18.24
N VAL A 390 8.19 -14.01 -18.01
CA VAL A 390 7.52 -12.83 -17.45
C VAL A 390 6.86 -13.09 -16.09
N SER A 391 6.67 -14.36 -15.72
CA SER A 391 6.14 -14.76 -14.42
C SER A 391 6.58 -16.17 -14.05
N GLN A 392 6.80 -16.38 -12.75
CA GLN A 392 7.09 -17.67 -12.12
C GLN A 392 6.25 -17.79 -10.85
N THR A 393 6.02 -19.01 -10.37
CA THR A 393 5.35 -19.37 -9.10
C THR A 393 3.91 -18.88 -8.89
N VAL A 394 3.38 -18.01 -9.75
CA VAL A 394 2.05 -17.39 -9.63
C VAL A 394 1.32 -17.40 -10.98
N TYR A 395 0.02 -17.68 -10.97
CA TYR A 395 -0.83 -17.49 -12.14
C TYR A 395 -1.20 -16.00 -12.29
N PRO A 396 -0.81 -15.33 -13.39
CA PRO A 396 -1.04 -13.90 -13.57
C PRO A 396 -2.51 -13.56 -13.82
N SER A 397 -2.88 -12.31 -13.54
CA SER A 397 -4.21 -11.79 -13.83
C SER A 397 -4.37 -11.44 -15.32
N ARG A 398 -5.62 -11.25 -15.77
CA ARG A 398 -5.92 -10.72 -17.11
C ARG A 398 -5.17 -9.43 -17.43
N ASP A 399 -5.00 -8.56 -16.45
CA ASP A 399 -4.33 -7.27 -16.64
C ASP A 399 -2.82 -7.45 -16.85
N ASP A 400 -2.20 -8.39 -16.15
CA ASP A 400 -0.79 -8.75 -16.36
C ASP A 400 -0.58 -9.32 -17.77
N LEU A 401 -1.45 -10.25 -18.18
CA LEU A 401 -1.46 -10.85 -19.52
C LEU A 401 -1.63 -9.79 -20.62
N ALA A 402 -2.59 -8.87 -20.45
CA ALA A 402 -2.82 -7.75 -21.37
C ALA A 402 -1.60 -6.83 -21.45
N GLY A 403 -1.00 -6.48 -20.30
CA GLY A 403 0.18 -5.63 -20.23
C GLY A 403 1.37 -6.19 -21.00
N TRP A 404 1.61 -7.50 -20.90
CA TRP A 404 2.73 -8.15 -21.60
C TRP A 404 2.54 -8.24 -23.12
N VAL A 405 1.31 -8.45 -23.59
CA VAL A 405 1.04 -8.54 -25.04
C VAL A 405 0.91 -7.17 -25.72
N ASP A 406 0.45 -6.14 -25.00
CA ASP A 406 0.31 -4.77 -25.52
C ASP A 406 1.62 -3.95 -25.47
N GLY A 407 2.72 -4.55 -24.98
CA GLY A 407 4.04 -3.91 -24.93
C GLY A 407 4.20 -2.87 -23.82
N SER A 408 3.36 -2.93 -22.78
CA SER A 408 3.57 -2.15 -21.55
C SER A 408 4.69 -2.80 -20.71
N PRO A 409 5.54 -2.01 -20.02
CA PRO A 409 6.64 -2.57 -19.24
C PRO A 409 6.09 -3.51 -18.16
N ALA A 410 6.51 -4.78 -18.23
CA ALA A 410 6.14 -5.81 -17.27
C ALA A 410 6.58 -5.43 -15.85
N ARG A 411 5.68 -5.59 -14.86
CA ARG A 411 6.06 -5.64 -13.44
C ARG A 411 6.97 -6.84 -13.23
N GLN A 412 8.21 -6.63 -12.80
CA GLN A 412 9.06 -7.70 -12.28
C GLN A 412 8.51 -8.13 -10.92
N SER A 413 8.13 -9.40 -10.78
CA SER A 413 7.95 -10.03 -9.47
C SER A 413 9.32 -10.21 -8.81
N LEU A 414 9.47 -9.69 -7.59
CA LEU A 414 10.68 -9.83 -6.78
C LEU A 414 10.96 -11.31 -6.44
N PRO A 415 12.23 -11.76 -6.36
CA PRO A 415 12.55 -13.12 -5.94
C PRO A 415 12.19 -13.33 -4.47
N LEU A 416 11.51 -14.45 -4.16
CA LEU A 416 11.39 -14.95 -2.79
C LEU A 416 12.77 -15.48 -2.37
N ALA A 417 13.24 -15.05 -1.20
CA ALA A 417 14.45 -15.56 -0.58
C ALA A 417 14.36 -17.08 -0.36
N GLU A 418 15.45 -17.79 -0.62
CA GLU A 418 15.55 -19.23 -0.36
C GLU A 418 15.33 -19.55 1.13
N PRO A 419 14.72 -20.70 1.46
CA PRO A 419 14.60 -21.14 2.83
C PRO A 419 15.98 -21.54 3.35
N GLU A 420 16.58 -20.71 4.20
CA GLU A 420 17.78 -21.14 4.90
C GLU A 420 17.48 -22.37 5.75
N SER A 421 18.37 -23.34 5.55
CA SER A 421 18.52 -24.63 6.21
C SER A 421 18.12 -24.65 7.69
N GLY A 422 17.37 -25.68 8.05
CA GLY A 422 17.07 -26.00 9.44
C GLY A 422 18.32 -26.17 10.29
N CYS A 423 18.20 -25.72 11.54
CA CYS A 423 19.08 -26.12 12.62
C CYS A 423 18.23 -26.39 13.86
N CYS A 424 17.65 -27.60 13.92
CA CYS A 424 17.17 -28.17 15.17
C CYS A 424 18.39 -28.45 16.06
N GLY A 425 18.73 -27.49 16.92
CA GLY A 425 19.65 -27.68 18.03
C GLY A 425 18.87 -27.97 19.30
N THR A 426 18.65 -29.25 19.60
CA THR A 426 18.23 -29.71 20.93
C THR A 426 19.37 -29.48 21.93
N SER A 427 19.22 -28.51 22.82
CA SER A 427 19.91 -28.52 24.11
C SER A 427 19.16 -27.63 25.09
N GLY A 428 18.39 -28.26 25.97
CA GLY A 428 17.85 -27.60 27.14
C GLY A 428 18.94 -27.28 28.16
N CYS A 429 18.58 -26.45 29.15
CA CYS A 429 19.04 -26.58 30.52
C CYS A 429 18.21 -25.69 31.46
N CYS A 430 17.70 -26.36 32.50
CA CYS A 430 17.29 -25.96 33.85
C CYS A 430 16.28 -24.82 34.07
#